data_AF-A0A5M8QCU0-F1
#
_entry.id   AF-A0A5M8QCU0-F1
#
_cell.length_a   1.000
_cell.length_b   1.000
_cell.length_c   1.000
_cell.angle_alpha   90.00
_cell.angle_beta   90.00
_cell.angle_gamma   90.00
#
_symmetry.space_group_name_H-M   'P 1'
#
loop_
_entity.id
_entity.type
_entity.pdbx_description
1 polymer ?
#
loop_
_entity_poly.entity_id
_entity_poly.type
_entity_poly.pdbx_seq_one_letter_code
_entity_poly.pdbx_strand_id
1 'polypeptide(L)'
;MKYSFNTGLSRLELHDSSIEKLERVGTDVVIDFDWAKLADFAEMNLGPLILGTSRIVLKNVKSEKYTEEITEGIISEISIPDDFLAYFETIGENKSTSDNYIRISGVYTKLPDYSWINLEFEFKSFEFTWDNHVTNEEWLQGKLHE
;
A
#
# COMPACT_ATOMS: atom_id res chain seq x y z
N MET A 1 17.74 2.03 -11.77
CA MET A 1 17.03 1.32 -12.86
C MET A 1 15.62 1.14 -12.35
N LYS A 2 14.59 1.51 -13.11
CA LYS A 2 13.23 1.40 -12.62
C LYS A 2 12.72 -0.02 -12.78
N TYR A 3 12.37 -0.67 -11.69
CA TYR A 3 11.78 -2.01 -11.66
C TYR A 3 10.25 -1.90 -11.61
N SER A 4 9.56 -2.94 -12.09
CA SER A 4 8.10 -2.96 -12.09
C SER A 4 7.51 -4.36 -12.17
N PHE A 5 6.31 -4.54 -11.63
CA PHE A 5 5.43 -5.65 -11.95
C PHE A 5 3.96 -5.18 -12.06
N ASN A 6 3.13 -5.98 -12.72
CA ASN A 6 1.71 -5.66 -12.98
C ASN A 6 0.77 -6.87 -12.82
N THR A 7 1.27 -7.97 -12.26
CA THR A 7 0.52 -9.19 -11.91
C THR A 7 1.00 -9.74 -10.57
N GLY A 8 0.18 -10.53 -9.88
CA GLY A 8 0.50 -11.11 -8.58
C GLY A 8 0.61 -10.07 -7.48
N LEU A 9 -0.36 -9.16 -7.37
CA LEU A 9 -0.40 -8.10 -6.35
C LEU A 9 -0.40 -8.65 -4.91
N SER A 10 -0.94 -9.86 -4.71
CA SER A 10 -0.94 -10.54 -3.42
C SER A 10 0.45 -10.82 -2.84
N ARG A 11 1.52 -10.67 -3.63
CA ARG A 11 2.92 -10.81 -3.20
C ARG A 11 3.44 -9.56 -2.49
N LEU A 12 2.74 -8.44 -2.59
CA LEU A 12 3.12 -7.17 -1.97
C LEU A 12 2.71 -7.18 -0.49
N GLU A 13 3.65 -6.84 0.39
CA GLU A 13 3.46 -6.67 1.82
C GLU A 13 3.84 -5.23 2.18
N LEU A 14 2.93 -4.51 2.83
CA LEU A 14 3.05 -3.10 3.21
C LEU A 14 3.02 -2.91 4.74
N HIS A 15 3.07 -3.99 5.51
CA HIS A 15 3.06 -3.91 6.99
C HIS A 15 4.23 -3.05 7.49
N ASP A 16 3.97 -2.15 8.44
CA ASP A 16 4.91 -1.14 8.98
C ASP A 16 5.42 -0.10 7.94
N SER A 17 4.77 0.01 6.78
CA SER A 17 5.00 1.10 5.82
C SER A 17 4.04 2.26 6.06
N SER A 18 4.40 3.43 5.53
CA SER A 18 3.60 4.65 5.52
C SER A 18 3.14 5.01 4.10
N ILE A 19 1.97 5.63 3.98
CA ILE A 19 1.53 6.24 2.72
C ILE A 19 2.08 7.67 2.65
N GLU A 20 3.06 7.89 1.79
CA GLU A 20 3.68 9.21 1.57
C GLU A 20 2.84 10.09 0.63
N LYS A 21 2.06 9.45 -0.24
CA LYS A 21 1.20 10.13 -1.21
C LYS A 21 -0.03 9.30 -1.54
N LEU A 22 -1.17 9.97 -1.67
CA LEU A 22 -2.41 9.41 -2.21
C LEU A 22 -3.07 10.44 -3.12
N GLU A 23 -2.96 10.26 -4.43
CA GLU A 23 -3.47 11.20 -5.44
C GLU A 23 -4.43 10.53 -6.41
N ARG A 24 -5.48 11.25 -6.80
CA ARG A 24 -6.44 10.83 -7.83
C ARG A 24 -6.18 11.60 -9.11
N VAL A 25 -5.89 10.88 -10.20
CA VAL A 25 -5.58 11.45 -11.51
C VAL A 25 -6.57 10.89 -12.53
N GLY A 26 -7.66 11.63 -12.76
CA GLY A 26 -8.77 11.12 -13.57
C GLY A 26 -9.44 9.93 -12.88
N THR A 27 -9.43 8.76 -13.52
CA THR A 27 -9.93 7.50 -12.96
C THR A 27 -8.85 6.67 -12.28
N ASP A 28 -7.60 7.15 -12.25
CA ASP A 28 -6.49 6.41 -11.68
C ASP A 28 -6.19 6.92 -10.26
N VAL A 29 -5.66 6.03 -9.42
CA VAL A 29 -5.18 6.36 -8.08
C VAL A 29 -3.69 6.04 -8.01
N VAL A 30 -2.90 7.00 -7.54
CA VAL A 30 -1.45 6.88 -7.35
C VAL A 30 -1.19 6.89 -5.85
N ILE A 31 -0.54 5.84 -5.35
CA ILE A 31 -0.14 5.72 -3.96
C ILE A 31 1.38 5.54 -3.91
N ASP A 32 2.06 6.39 -3.15
CA ASP A 32 3.48 6.25 -2.86
C ASP A 32 3.66 5.74 -1.44
N PHE A 33 4.58 4.79 -1.27
CA PHE A 33 4.95 4.18 0.00
C PHE A 33 6.42 4.48 0.29
N ASP A 34 6.75 4.66 1.56
CA ASP A 34 8.12 4.84 2.03
C ASP A 34 8.99 3.59 1.75
N TRP A 35 8.44 2.41 1.94
CA TRP A 35 9.05 1.12 1.63
C TRP A 35 7.99 0.05 1.33
N ALA A 36 8.42 -1.11 0.86
CA ALA A 36 7.54 -2.29 0.75
C ALA A 36 8.35 -3.58 0.81
N LYS A 37 7.71 -4.70 1.12
CA LYS A 37 8.27 -6.03 0.90
C LYS A 37 7.57 -6.71 -0.26
N LEU A 38 8.35 -7.37 -1.10
CA LEU A 38 7.86 -8.22 -2.18
C LEU A 38 8.27 -9.66 -1.88
N ALA A 39 7.29 -10.56 -1.75
CA ALA A 39 7.53 -11.95 -1.35
C ALA A 39 8.40 -12.72 -2.35
N ASP A 40 8.28 -12.40 -3.64
CA ASP A 40 9.15 -12.89 -4.72
C ASP A 40 9.11 -11.93 -5.90
N PHE A 41 10.23 -11.83 -6.62
CA PHE A 41 10.28 -11.14 -7.91
C PHE A 41 10.51 -12.16 -9.03
N ALA A 42 9.48 -12.98 -9.27
CA ALA A 42 9.46 -14.03 -10.28
C ALA A 42 9.92 -13.57 -11.67
N GLU A 43 9.64 -12.32 -12.02
CA GLU A 43 10.01 -11.67 -13.28
C GLU A 43 11.53 -11.65 -13.51
N MET A 44 12.33 -11.67 -12.43
CA MET A 44 13.78 -11.76 -12.47
C MET A 44 14.34 -13.01 -11.78
N ASN A 45 13.47 -13.97 -11.40
CA ASN A 45 13.84 -15.16 -10.64
C ASN A 45 14.61 -14.82 -9.34
N LEU A 46 14.17 -13.77 -8.64
CA LEU A 46 14.72 -13.36 -7.34
C LEU A 46 13.75 -13.74 -6.21
N GLY A 47 14.32 -14.06 -5.06
CA GLY A 47 13.57 -14.31 -3.83
C GLY A 47 12.97 -13.03 -3.23
N PRO A 48 12.63 -13.04 -1.93
CA PRO A 48 12.02 -11.89 -1.29
C PRO A 48 12.92 -10.66 -1.30
N LEU A 49 12.33 -9.51 -1.61
CA LEU A 49 13.01 -8.22 -1.70
C LEU A 49 12.41 -7.22 -0.70
N ILE A 50 13.28 -6.41 -0.10
CA ILE A 50 12.89 -5.20 0.63
C ILE A 50 13.13 -4.02 -0.29
N LEU A 51 12.04 -3.36 -0.68
CA LEU A 51 11.99 -2.28 -1.63
C LEU A 51 12.09 -0.95 -0.87
N GLY A 52 12.82 0.00 -1.43
CA GLY A 52 12.74 1.39 -0.95
C GLY A 52 11.47 2.07 -1.40
N THR A 53 11.54 3.39 -1.54
CA THR A 53 10.40 4.19 -1.99
C THR A 53 9.78 3.59 -3.24
N SER A 54 8.49 3.33 -3.14
CA SER A 54 7.76 2.57 -4.14
C SER A 54 6.42 3.22 -4.45
N ARG A 55 5.90 2.93 -5.63
CA ARG A 55 4.67 3.52 -6.15
C ARG A 55 3.79 2.44 -6.72
N ILE A 56 2.51 2.47 -6.37
CA ILE A 56 1.46 1.76 -7.07
C ILE A 56 0.57 2.75 -7.84
N VAL A 57 0.32 2.46 -9.10
CA VAL A 57 -0.70 3.14 -9.90
C VAL A 57 -1.84 2.16 -10.15
N LEU A 58 -2.99 2.43 -9.54
CA LEU A 58 -4.25 1.71 -9.76
C LEU A 58 -4.96 2.34 -10.95
N LYS A 59 -5.09 1.61 -12.06
CA LYS A 59 -5.63 2.13 -13.32
C LYS A 59 -7.12 1.83 -13.44
N ASN A 60 -7.90 2.83 -13.82
CA ASN A 60 -9.36 2.79 -13.93
C ASN A 60 -10.02 2.19 -12.68
N VAL A 61 -9.90 2.90 -11.55
CA VAL A 61 -10.58 2.58 -10.30
C VAL A 61 -12.09 2.63 -10.51
N LYS A 62 -12.75 1.53 -10.17
CA LYS A 62 -14.19 1.30 -10.31
C LYS A 62 -14.94 1.55 -9.00
N SER A 63 -14.28 1.26 -7.88
CA SER A 63 -14.81 1.42 -6.54
C SER A 63 -13.70 1.80 -5.59
N GLU A 64 -14.01 2.70 -4.68
CA GLU A 64 -13.18 3.13 -3.56
C GLU A 64 -14.07 3.09 -2.32
N LYS A 65 -13.58 2.46 -1.25
CA LYS A 65 -14.30 2.36 0.01
C LYS A 65 -13.37 2.63 1.17
N TYR A 66 -13.79 3.55 2.02
CA TYR A 66 -13.16 3.82 3.30
C TYR A 66 -14.06 3.24 4.39
N THR A 67 -13.48 2.70 5.45
CA THR A 67 -14.23 2.21 6.60
C THR A 67 -13.38 2.44 7.84
N GLU A 68 -13.97 3.03 8.86
CA GLU A 68 -13.31 3.34 10.11
C GLU A 68 -13.92 2.49 11.22
N GLU A 69 -13.10 1.72 11.90
CA GLU A 69 -13.48 0.89 13.04
C GLU A 69 -13.01 1.60 14.32
N ILE A 70 -13.98 2.09 15.10
CA ILE A 70 -13.77 2.68 16.42
C ILE A 70 -14.25 1.70 17.50
N THR A 71 -13.80 1.90 18.74
CA THR A 71 -14.14 1.03 19.88
C THR A 71 -15.65 0.81 20.09
N GLU A 72 -16.50 1.72 19.59
CA GLU A 72 -17.97 1.68 19.72
C GLU A 72 -18.72 1.16 18.47
N GLY A 73 -18.01 0.78 17.39
CA GLY A 73 -18.62 0.20 16.19
C GLY A 73 -17.89 0.53 14.89
N ILE A 74 -18.50 0.14 13.77
CA ILE A 74 -17.99 0.43 12.42
C ILE A 74 -18.69 1.67 11.88
N ILE A 75 -17.91 2.71 11.56
CA ILE A 75 -18.36 3.87 10.80
C ILE A 75 -17.98 3.64 9.35
N SER A 76 -18.99 3.54 8.48
CA SER A 76 -18.77 3.51 7.03
C SER A 76 -18.90 4.94 6.47
N GLU A 77 -17.80 5.57 6.12
CA GLU A 77 -17.81 6.76 5.26
C GLU A 77 -17.49 6.37 3.82
N ILE A 78 -18.16 6.98 2.85
CA ILE A 78 -17.96 6.67 1.42
C ILE A 78 -16.73 7.42 0.86
N SER A 79 -16.29 8.50 1.50
CA SER A 79 -15.19 9.34 1.06
C SER A 79 -14.04 9.32 2.06
N ILE A 80 -12.80 9.24 1.56
CA ILE A 80 -11.61 9.44 2.39
C ILE A 80 -11.57 10.91 2.86
N PRO A 81 -11.29 11.19 4.14
CA PRO A 81 -11.08 12.54 4.64
C PRO A 81 -9.95 13.30 3.94
N ASP A 82 -10.10 14.61 3.72
CA ASP A 82 -9.06 15.44 3.09
C ASP A 82 -7.75 15.47 3.90
N ASP A 83 -7.83 15.27 5.20
CA ASP A 83 -6.71 15.23 6.15
C ASP A 83 -6.16 13.81 6.38
N PHE A 84 -6.57 12.83 5.57
CA PHE A 84 -6.24 11.41 5.78
C PHE A 84 -4.75 11.16 6.00
N LEU A 85 -3.89 11.67 5.12
CA LEU A 85 -2.44 11.44 5.21
C LEU A 85 -1.79 12.11 6.43
N ALA A 86 -2.44 13.11 7.04
CA ALA A 86 -1.91 13.76 8.23
C ALA A 86 -2.13 12.91 9.50
N TYR A 87 -3.06 11.96 9.45
CA TYR A 87 -3.48 11.17 10.61
C TYR A 87 -3.35 9.66 10.40
N PHE A 88 -3.14 9.18 9.16
CA PHE A 88 -2.84 7.78 8.89
C PHE A 88 -1.36 7.51 9.16
N GLU A 89 -1.06 6.87 10.30
CA GLU A 89 0.31 6.74 10.80
C GLU A 89 1.06 5.58 10.17
N THR A 90 0.44 4.40 10.11
CA THR A 90 1.12 3.18 9.69
C THR A 90 0.13 2.18 9.10
N ILE A 91 0.58 1.49 8.06
CA ILE A 91 -0.12 0.35 7.48
C ILE A 91 0.11 -0.85 8.40
N GLY A 92 -0.97 -1.30 9.03
CA GLY A 92 -0.96 -2.51 9.85
C GLY A 92 -1.11 -3.79 9.01
N GLU A 93 -1.75 -3.73 7.84
CA GLU A 93 -1.74 -4.83 6.87
C GLU A 93 -2.23 -4.36 5.50
N ASN A 94 -1.94 -5.17 4.48
CA ASN A 94 -2.60 -5.08 3.20
C ASN A 94 -3.06 -6.46 2.73
N LYS A 95 -4.13 -6.50 1.95
CA LYS A 95 -4.68 -7.74 1.39
C LYS A 95 -5.10 -7.54 -0.05
N SER A 96 -4.75 -8.51 -0.89
CA SER A 96 -5.21 -8.57 -2.27
C SER A 96 -5.75 -9.97 -2.56
N THR A 97 -7.04 -10.07 -2.85
CA THR A 97 -7.72 -11.33 -3.22
C THR A 97 -7.64 -11.63 -4.72
N SER A 98 -7.24 -10.63 -5.52
CA SER A 98 -7.01 -10.69 -6.96
C SER A 98 -6.15 -9.51 -7.41
N ASP A 99 -5.56 -9.58 -8.60
CA ASP A 99 -4.78 -8.48 -9.20
C ASP A 99 -5.57 -7.19 -9.49
N ASN A 100 -6.86 -7.16 -9.15
CA ASN A 100 -7.76 -6.04 -9.40
C ASN A 100 -8.41 -5.50 -8.12
N TYR A 101 -7.93 -5.95 -6.96
CA TYR A 101 -8.39 -5.49 -5.66
C TYR A 101 -7.23 -5.37 -4.68
N ILE A 102 -7.23 -4.29 -3.90
CA ILE A 102 -6.35 -4.12 -2.74
C ILE A 102 -7.12 -3.49 -1.59
N ARG A 103 -6.90 -4.01 -0.39
CA ARG A 103 -7.23 -3.37 0.88
C ARG A 103 -5.94 -2.98 1.58
N ILE A 104 -5.84 -1.75 2.05
CA ILE A 104 -4.79 -1.26 2.93
C ILE A 104 -5.46 -0.88 4.24
N SER A 105 -4.99 -1.45 5.33
CA SER A 105 -5.57 -1.22 6.64
C SER A 105 -4.50 -0.76 7.61
N GLY A 106 -4.86 0.08 8.56
CA GLY A 106 -3.87 0.65 9.46
C GLY A 106 -4.43 1.61 10.49
N VAL A 107 -3.50 2.24 11.21
CA VAL A 107 -3.81 3.09 12.35
C VAL A 107 -4.06 4.51 11.89
N TYR A 108 -5.18 5.07 12.33
CA TYR A 108 -5.57 6.46 12.09
C TYR A 108 -5.75 7.19 13.44
N THR A 109 -5.02 8.30 13.64
CA THR A 109 -4.86 8.95 14.95
C THR A 109 -5.32 10.40 14.95
N LYS A 110 -6.64 10.59 14.85
CA LYS A 110 -7.24 11.92 14.96
C LYS A 110 -7.75 12.16 16.39
N LEU A 111 -6.91 12.79 17.22
CA LEU A 111 -7.22 13.06 18.63
C LEU A 111 -8.62 13.68 18.83
N PRO A 112 -9.40 13.20 19.81
CA PRO A 112 -9.03 12.23 20.86
C PRO A 112 -9.12 10.75 20.44
N ASP A 113 -9.55 10.48 19.20
CA ASP A 113 -9.93 9.16 18.75
C ASP A 113 -8.76 8.42 18.09
N TYR A 114 -8.78 7.10 18.24
CA TYR A 114 -7.90 6.16 17.59
C TYR A 114 -8.77 5.14 16.88
N SER A 115 -8.53 4.96 15.60
CA SER A 115 -9.33 4.05 14.81
C SER A 115 -8.46 3.19 13.91
N TRP A 116 -9.02 2.04 13.57
CA TRP A 116 -8.48 1.18 12.54
C TRP A 116 -9.24 1.48 11.25
N ILE A 117 -8.53 1.91 10.21
CA ILE A 117 -9.16 2.20 8.92
C ILE A 117 -8.91 1.07 7.94
N ASN A 118 -9.84 0.90 7.02
CA ASN A 118 -9.72 0.05 5.85
C ASN A 118 -9.93 0.91 4.61
N LEU A 119 -8.93 0.95 3.76
CA LEU A 119 -8.97 1.59 2.46
C LEU A 119 -8.96 0.52 1.37
N GLU A 120 -10.09 0.38 0.67
CA GLU A 120 -10.31 -0.66 -0.33
C GLU A 120 -10.46 -0.04 -1.72
N PHE A 121 -9.81 -0.64 -2.71
CA PHE A 121 -9.92 -0.25 -4.11
C PHE A 121 -10.23 -1.46 -4.99
N GLU A 122 -11.21 -1.30 -5.89
CA GLU A 122 -11.41 -2.16 -7.05
C GLU A 122 -11.02 -1.41 -8.31
N PHE A 123 -10.22 -2.02 -9.18
CA PHE A 123 -9.63 -1.35 -10.35
C PHE A 123 -9.52 -2.30 -11.56
N LYS A 124 -9.03 -1.81 -12.69
CA LYS A 124 -8.89 -2.62 -13.92
C LYS A 124 -7.53 -3.31 -14.02
N SER A 125 -6.47 -2.61 -13.65
CA SER A 125 -5.09 -3.12 -13.65
C SER A 125 -4.25 -2.25 -12.75
N PHE A 126 -3.06 -2.70 -12.37
CA PHE A 126 -2.12 -1.89 -11.62
C PHE A 126 -0.73 -1.88 -12.27
N GLU A 127 0.12 -0.99 -11.80
CA GLU A 127 1.54 -1.01 -12.05
C GLU A 127 2.26 -0.63 -10.75
N PHE A 128 3.06 -1.54 -10.23
CA PHE A 128 3.87 -1.30 -9.05
C PHE A 128 5.32 -1.07 -9.48
N THR A 129 5.96 -0.03 -8.98
CA THR A 129 7.31 0.37 -9.40
C THR A 129 8.18 0.84 -8.23
N TRP A 130 9.49 0.58 -8.32
CA TRP A 130 10.50 1.00 -7.36
C TRP A 130 11.86 1.17 -8.06
N ASP A 131 12.80 1.88 -7.43
CA ASP A 131 14.11 2.17 -8.01
C ASP A 131 15.26 1.36 -7.39
N ASN A 132 15.15 1.03 -6.10
CA ASN A 132 16.17 0.37 -5.32
C ASN A 132 15.57 -0.69 -4.38
N HIS A 133 16.36 -1.72 -4.10
CA HIS A 133 15.98 -2.82 -3.22
C HIS A 133 17.22 -3.47 -2.60
N VAL A 134 17.01 -4.19 -1.51
CA VAL A 134 17.95 -5.19 -0.99
C VAL A 134 17.28 -6.55 -0.94
N THR A 135 18.07 -7.61 -1.02
CA THR A 135 17.55 -8.95 -0.75
C THR A 135 17.21 -9.10 0.74
N ASN A 136 16.32 -10.03 1.07
CA ASN A 136 16.03 -10.35 2.47
C ASN A 136 17.27 -10.78 3.26
N GLU A 137 18.23 -11.48 2.61
CA GLU A 137 19.49 -11.88 3.24
C GLU A 137 20.35 -10.66 3.63
N GLU A 138 20.43 -9.66 2.75
CA GLU A 138 21.15 -8.41 3.01
C GLU A 138 20.48 -7.56 4.07
N TRP A 139 19.13 -7.52 4.07
CA TRP A 139 18.36 -6.81 5.09
C TRP A 139 18.58 -7.41 6.49
N LEU A 140 18.60 -8.75 6.60
CA LEU A 140 18.94 -9.44 7.85
C LEU A 140 20.38 -9.17 8.33
N GLN A 141 21.26 -8.71 7.44
CA GLN A 141 22.61 -8.25 7.77
C GLN A 141 22.68 -6.76 8.10
N GLY A 142 21.54 -6.06 8.13
CA GLY A 142 21.44 -4.63 8.42
C GLY A 142 21.73 -3.72 7.24
N LYS A 143 21.78 -4.23 6.00
CA LYS A 143 21.84 -3.36 4.83
C LYS A 143 20.49 -2.68 4.62
N LEU A 144 20.55 -1.40 4.27
CA LEU A 144 19.38 -0.60 3.93
C LEU A 144 19.26 -0.46 2.42
N HIS A 145 18.03 -0.22 1.96
CA HIS A 145 17.74 0.14 0.58
C HIS A 145 18.17 1.61 0.37
N GLU A 146 19.42 1.83 -0.05
CA GLU A 146 19.88 3.15 -0.52
C GLU A 146 19.54 3.39 -1.99
#